data_AF-A0A6G6GKB8-F1
#
_entry.id   AF-A0A6G6GKB8-F1
#
_cell.length_a   1.000
_cell.length_b   1.000
_cell.length_c   1.000
_cell.angle_alpha   90.00
_cell.angle_beta   90.00
_cell.angle_gamma   90.00
#
_symmetry.space_group_name_H-M   'P 1'
#
loop_
_entity.id
_entity.type
_entity.pdbx_description
1 polymer ?
#
loop_
_entity_poly.entity_id
_entity_poly.type
_entity_poly.pdbx_seq_one_letter_code
_entity_poly.pdbx_strand_id
1 'polypeptide(L)'
;MKHSYFTLLVLALVTTVSGWAQQDAQYTQYMYNTQVVNPAYSGSRGALSFGALYRTQWVGFEGAPKTGTFTVNSPIGSLENMGLGLSIVRDEIGPAIESNVNIDYAYSINTSETAELRFGLKAGVDLLDVDFTKLNIFDNNDPRFQNNIDNKLQPQIGAGVYYNTDKFYAGLSVPNFLTTKHYDESNINNLDNATVAAERLHYFLIAGYVFDLSENLKFKPATLVKAVSGSPLQWDVSANFLINEKFTLGAAYRWSAAFSALAGFQASDSIFIGFGYDYQTTDIEQFSDGSYEIMLRFDIFKKPERVLTPRFF
;
A
#
# COMPACT_ATOMS: atom_id res chain seq x y z
N MET A 1 -16.65 -48.95 -4.03
CA MET A 1 -15.23 -48.61 -4.29
C MET A 1 -15.00 -47.41 -5.23
N LYS A 2 -16.02 -46.76 -5.81
CA LYS A 2 -15.82 -45.59 -6.72
C LYS A 2 -15.86 -44.21 -6.03
N HIS A 3 -16.24 -44.11 -4.76
CA HIS A 3 -16.29 -42.82 -4.02
C HIS A 3 -15.05 -42.57 -3.16
N SER A 4 -14.21 -43.58 -2.92
CA SER A 4 -12.98 -43.44 -2.11
C SER A 4 -11.86 -42.72 -2.86
N TYR A 5 -11.82 -42.82 -4.20
CA TYR A 5 -10.79 -42.16 -5.02
C TYR A 5 -11.06 -40.66 -5.17
N PHE A 6 -12.32 -40.23 -5.19
CA PHE A 6 -12.68 -38.81 -5.26
C PHE A 6 -12.29 -38.08 -3.96
N THR A 7 -12.48 -38.72 -2.81
CA THR A 7 -12.07 -38.16 -1.51
C THR A 7 -10.55 -38.08 -1.36
N LEU A 8 -9.80 -39.05 -1.91
CA LEU A 8 -8.34 -39.01 -1.97
C LEU A 8 -7.80 -37.94 -2.94
N LEU A 9 -8.50 -37.69 -4.05
CA LEU A 9 -8.17 -36.62 -5.00
C LEU A 9 -8.47 -35.22 -4.44
N VAL A 10 -9.53 -35.09 -3.63
CA VAL A 10 -9.88 -33.87 -2.90
C VAL A 10 -8.94 -33.63 -1.71
N LEU A 11 -8.49 -34.68 -1.01
CA LEU A 11 -7.49 -34.55 0.06
C LEU A 11 -6.09 -34.22 -0.47
N ALA A 12 -5.72 -34.74 -1.65
CA ALA A 12 -4.44 -34.45 -2.30
C ALA A 12 -4.36 -33.01 -2.87
N LEU A 13 -5.49 -32.32 -3.03
CA LEU A 13 -5.54 -30.92 -3.47
C LEU A 13 -5.34 -29.90 -2.34
N VAL A 14 -5.26 -30.33 -1.07
CA VAL A 14 -5.20 -29.42 0.11
C VAL A 14 -3.77 -29.27 0.66
N THR A 15 -2.78 -29.99 0.14
CA THR A 15 -1.39 -29.81 0.55
C THR A 15 -0.64 -28.92 -0.44
N THR A 16 -1.01 -27.64 -0.51
CA THR A 16 -0.11 -26.61 -1.03
C THR A 16 0.72 -26.08 0.13
N VAL A 17 1.99 -26.46 0.12
CA VAL A 17 3.01 -25.93 1.02
C VAL A 17 3.05 -24.41 0.83
N SER A 18 2.79 -23.68 1.91
CA SER A 18 2.81 -22.23 1.94
C SER A 18 4.25 -21.76 1.75
N GLY A 19 4.62 -21.46 0.50
CA GLY A 19 5.79 -20.63 0.21
C GLY A 19 5.48 -19.20 0.63
N TRP A 20 6.33 -18.60 1.45
CA TRP A 20 6.17 -17.22 1.88
C TRP A 20 6.50 -16.32 0.69
N ALA A 21 5.47 -15.80 0.04
CA ALA A 21 5.61 -14.81 -1.02
C ALA A 21 5.99 -13.45 -0.41
N GLN A 22 6.86 -12.70 -1.09
CA GLN A 22 7.08 -11.29 -0.78
C GLN A 22 5.75 -10.53 -0.86
N GLN A 23 5.51 -9.69 0.14
CA GLN A 23 4.35 -8.82 0.20
C GLN A 23 4.85 -7.39 0.05
N ASP A 24 4.21 -6.60 -0.82
CA ASP A 24 4.48 -5.15 -0.85
C ASP A 24 4.30 -4.54 0.54
N ALA A 25 5.08 -3.50 0.80
CA ALA A 25 5.04 -2.71 2.02
C ALA A 25 3.61 -2.45 2.52
N GLN A 26 3.39 -2.72 3.80
CA GLN A 26 2.11 -2.56 4.46
C GLN A 26 2.04 -1.23 5.22
N TYR A 27 0.87 -0.59 5.20
CA TYR A 27 0.63 0.68 5.87
C TYR A 27 -0.56 0.56 6.83
N THR A 28 -0.42 1.04 8.06
CA THR A 28 -1.56 1.17 8.99
C THR A 28 -2.43 2.34 8.58
N GLN A 29 -1.78 3.45 8.20
CA GLN A 29 -2.41 4.68 7.74
C GLN A 29 -2.64 4.67 6.21
N TYR A 30 -3.09 3.54 5.65
CA TYR A 30 -3.30 3.39 4.20
C TYR A 30 -4.19 4.48 3.58
N MET A 31 -5.16 4.99 4.35
CA MET A 31 -6.09 6.06 3.93
C MET A 31 -5.40 7.39 3.64
N TYR A 32 -4.15 7.55 4.09
CA TYR A 32 -3.36 8.75 3.89
C TYR A 32 -2.22 8.57 2.87
N ASN A 33 -1.91 7.33 2.46
CA ASN A 33 -0.93 6.98 1.43
C ASN A 33 -1.58 6.35 0.18
N THR A 34 -2.81 6.74 -0.13
CA THR A 34 -3.61 6.18 -1.21
C THR A 34 -2.93 6.20 -2.58
N GLN A 35 -2.04 7.16 -2.85
CA GLN A 35 -1.29 7.27 -4.10
C GLN A 35 -0.42 6.03 -4.40
N VAL A 36 0.23 5.47 -3.36
CA VAL A 36 1.09 4.28 -3.50
C VAL A 36 0.24 3.10 -3.97
N VAL A 37 -0.96 2.97 -3.39
CA VAL A 37 -1.89 1.87 -3.64
C VAL A 37 -2.69 2.06 -4.93
N ASN A 38 -3.06 3.29 -5.30
CA ASN A 38 -3.90 3.57 -6.46
C ASN A 38 -3.41 4.81 -7.22
N PRO A 39 -2.84 4.65 -8.44
CA PRO A 39 -2.34 5.78 -9.22
C PRO A 39 -3.44 6.78 -9.62
N ALA A 40 -4.71 6.37 -9.64
CA ALA A 40 -5.84 7.24 -10.00
C ALA A 40 -6.18 8.26 -8.89
N TYR A 41 -5.58 8.13 -7.70
CA TYR A 41 -5.71 9.10 -6.61
C TYR A 41 -4.91 10.39 -6.85
N SER A 42 -3.87 10.36 -7.69
CA SER A 42 -3.00 11.52 -7.93
C SER A 42 -3.79 12.76 -8.35
N GLY A 43 -3.58 13.87 -7.64
CA GLY A 43 -4.28 15.14 -7.88
C GLY A 43 -5.68 15.23 -7.29
N SER A 44 -6.22 14.17 -6.66
CA SER A 44 -7.59 14.18 -6.11
C SER A 44 -7.78 15.12 -4.93
N ARG A 45 -6.71 15.54 -4.26
CA ARG A 45 -6.75 16.47 -3.12
C ARG A 45 -6.95 17.94 -3.55
N GLY A 46 -6.83 18.26 -4.84
CA GLY A 46 -6.97 19.64 -5.31
C GLY A 46 -5.91 20.60 -4.76
N ALA A 47 -4.74 20.07 -4.39
CA ALA A 47 -3.60 20.82 -3.87
C ALA A 47 -2.30 20.11 -4.27
N LEU A 48 -1.19 20.83 -4.22
CA LEU A 48 0.13 20.21 -4.24
C LEU A 48 0.38 19.60 -2.86
N SER A 49 0.38 18.28 -2.79
CA SER A 49 0.46 17.50 -1.56
C SER A 49 1.77 16.72 -1.48
N PHE A 50 2.48 16.92 -0.39
CA PHE A 50 3.65 16.14 0.01
C PHE A 50 3.24 15.19 1.14
N GLY A 51 3.74 13.96 1.10
CA GLY A 51 3.57 12.95 2.13
C GLY A 51 4.91 12.32 2.46
N ALA A 52 5.17 12.13 3.74
CA ALA A 52 6.28 11.35 4.25
C ALA A 52 5.74 10.40 5.30
N LEU A 53 6.07 9.11 5.18
CA LEU A 53 5.71 8.10 6.16
C LEU A 53 6.94 7.26 6.48
N TYR A 54 7.12 6.97 7.76
CA TYR A 54 8.12 6.03 8.23
C TYR A 54 7.47 5.01 9.14
N ARG A 55 7.76 3.75 8.89
CA ARG A 55 7.22 2.61 9.62
C ARG A 55 8.36 1.70 10.07
N THR A 56 8.29 1.27 11.31
CA THR A 56 9.13 0.17 11.82
C THR A 56 8.22 -0.92 12.32
N GLN A 57 8.37 -2.10 11.76
CA GLN A 57 7.56 -3.26 12.11
C GLN A 57 8.28 -4.15 13.08
N TRP A 58 7.51 -4.85 13.90
CA TRP A 58 7.99 -5.87 14.82
C TRP A 58 9.21 -5.43 15.64
N VAL A 59 9.08 -4.27 16.32
CA VAL A 59 10.15 -3.73 17.15
C VAL A 59 10.55 -4.79 18.18
N GLY A 60 11.86 -4.94 18.39
CA GLY A 60 12.46 -6.00 19.20
C GLY A 60 13.15 -7.09 18.38
N PHE A 61 12.83 -7.23 17.08
CA PHE A 61 13.48 -8.19 16.20
C PHE A 61 14.70 -7.59 15.45
N GLU A 62 15.78 -8.37 15.37
CA GLU A 62 16.90 -8.06 14.50
C GLU A 62 16.50 -8.27 13.02
N GLY A 63 16.81 -7.32 12.15
CA GLY A 63 16.39 -7.35 10.75
C GLY A 63 14.90 -7.06 10.51
N ALA A 64 14.19 -6.53 11.51
CA ALA A 64 12.76 -6.26 11.39
C ALA A 64 12.45 -5.22 10.29
N PRO A 65 11.29 -5.34 9.60
CA PRO A 65 10.98 -4.49 8.46
C PRO A 65 10.97 -3.00 8.78
N LYS A 66 11.63 -2.20 7.94
CA LYS A 66 11.60 -0.73 8.01
C LYS A 66 11.22 -0.18 6.65
N THR A 67 10.14 0.61 6.62
CA THR A 67 9.64 1.19 5.38
C THR A 67 9.65 2.70 5.48
N GLY A 68 10.32 3.35 4.54
CA GLY A 68 10.20 4.78 4.25
C GLY A 68 9.35 5.01 3.02
N THR A 69 8.50 6.02 3.05
CA THR A 69 7.68 6.41 1.89
C THR A 69 7.67 7.92 1.77
N PHE A 70 7.90 8.41 0.57
CA PHE A 70 7.77 9.80 0.20
C PHE A 70 6.88 9.91 -1.03
N THR A 71 5.89 10.80 -0.98
CA THR A 71 4.94 11.02 -2.08
C THR A 71 4.80 12.49 -2.36
N VAL A 72 4.67 12.83 -3.63
CA VAL A 72 4.26 14.16 -4.09
C VAL A 72 3.14 13.95 -5.09
N ASN A 73 2.03 14.67 -4.97
CA ASN A 73 1.02 14.71 -6.02
C ASN A 73 0.41 16.09 -6.16
N SER A 74 -0.01 16.41 -7.37
CA SER A 74 -0.63 17.69 -7.71
C SER A 74 -1.68 17.50 -8.79
N PRO A 75 -2.81 18.23 -8.72
CA PRO A 75 -3.60 18.47 -9.92
C PRO A 75 -2.75 19.30 -10.91
N ILE A 76 -2.91 19.05 -12.19
CA ILE A 76 -2.23 19.74 -13.29
C ILE A 76 -3.23 20.03 -14.43
N GLY A 77 -2.84 20.91 -15.33
CA GLY A 77 -3.66 21.32 -16.47
C GLY A 77 -4.67 22.42 -16.12
N SER A 78 -5.06 23.22 -17.12
CA SER A 78 -5.91 24.40 -16.93
C SER A 78 -7.34 24.08 -16.49
N LEU A 79 -7.81 22.86 -16.77
CA LEU A 79 -9.10 22.34 -16.32
C LEU A 79 -8.97 21.48 -15.06
N GLU A 80 -7.73 21.27 -14.57
CA GLU A 80 -7.40 20.47 -13.39
C GLU A 80 -8.01 19.06 -13.41
N ASN A 81 -8.28 18.55 -14.61
CA ASN A 81 -8.79 17.21 -14.89
C ASN A 81 -7.66 16.18 -15.04
N MET A 82 -6.43 16.61 -14.75
CA MET A 82 -5.24 15.78 -14.82
C MET A 82 -4.54 15.85 -13.45
N GLY A 83 -3.89 14.77 -13.07
CA GLY A 83 -3.09 14.68 -11.85
C GLY A 83 -1.74 14.04 -12.15
N LEU A 84 -0.69 14.57 -11.54
CA LEU A 84 0.63 13.94 -11.54
C LEU A 84 1.03 13.58 -10.13
N GLY A 85 1.66 12.42 -9.98
CA GLY A 85 2.22 11.94 -8.73
C GLY A 85 3.63 11.39 -8.92
N LEU A 86 4.45 11.53 -7.90
CA LEU A 86 5.71 10.84 -7.70
C LEU A 86 5.61 10.08 -6.37
N SER A 87 6.07 8.84 -6.33
CA SER A 87 6.22 8.10 -5.07
C SER A 87 7.57 7.40 -5.04
N ILE A 88 8.22 7.45 -3.89
CA ILE A 88 9.46 6.75 -3.58
C ILE A 88 9.17 5.91 -2.34
N VAL A 89 9.27 4.60 -2.45
CA VAL A 89 9.13 3.67 -1.33
C VAL A 89 10.45 2.94 -1.18
N ARG A 90 10.97 2.90 0.04
CA ARG A 90 12.16 2.12 0.36
C ARG A 90 11.81 1.19 1.50
N ASP A 91 11.87 -0.11 1.25
CA ASP A 91 11.59 -1.14 2.23
C ASP A 91 12.85 -1.96 2.51
N GLU A 92 13.14 -2.16 3.79
CA GLU A 92 14.28 -2.94 4.27
C GLU A 92 13.75 -4.09 5.11
N ILE A 93 13.98 -5.33 4.68
CA ILE A 93 13.56 -6.55 5.37
C ILE A 93 14.79 -7.46 5.47
N GLY A 94 15.39 -7.53 6.67
CA GLY A 94 16.60 -8.31 6.92
C GLY A 94 17.74 -7.97 5.93
N PRO A 95 18.20 -8.91 5.09
CA PRO A 95 19.26 -8.68 4.11
C PRO A 95 18.81 -7.96 2.84
N ALA A 96 17.50 -7.85 2.60
CA ALA A 96 16.93 -7.33 1.35
C ALA A 96 16.52 -5.87 1.51
N ILE A 97 16.86 -5.05 0.52
CA ILE A 97 16.43 -3.66 0.39
C ILE A 97 15.76 -3.53 -0.97
N GLU A 98 14.54 -3.04 -0.97
CA GLU A 98 13.75 -2.78 -2.17
C GLU A 98 13.48 -1.27 -2.25
N SER A 99 13.88 -0.65 -3.36
CA SER A 99 13.72 0.79 -3.59
C SER A 99 12.91 1.03 -4.85
N ASN A 100 11.71 1.53 -4.64
CA ASN A 100 10.70 1.69 -5.65
C ASN A 100 10.49 3.17 -5.98
N VAL A 101 10.55 3.54 -7.26
CA VAL A 101 10.36 4.92 -7.74
C VAL A 101 9.34 4.92 -8.85
N ASN A 102 8.16 5.51 -8.57
CA ASN A 102 7.04 5.55 -9.51
C ASN A 102 6.58 6.96 -9.82
N ILE A 103 6.13 7.14 -11.06
CA ILE A 103 5.38 8.28 -11.54
C ILE A 103 3.96 7.82 -11.83
N ASP A 104 3.01 8.64 -11.38
CA ASP A 104 1.58 8.42 -11.55
C ASP A 104 1.00 9.52 -12.43
N TYR A 105 0.16 9.12 -13.38
CA TYR A 105 -0.65 10.05 -14.17
C TYR A 105 -2.11 9.67 -14.03
N ALA A 106 -2.95 10.62 -13.62
CA ALA A 106 -4.39 10.44 -13.49
C ALA A 106 -5.13 11.40 -14.42
N TYR A 107 -6.21 10.91 -15.03
CA TYR A 107 -7.16 11.71 -15.79
C TYR A 107 -8.54 11.56 -15.21
N SER A 108 -9.25 12.67 -15.03
CA SER A 108 -10.54 12.71 -14.38
C SER A 108 -11.67 13.16 -15.29
N ILE A 109 -12.82 12.53 -15.06
CA ILE A 109 -14.08 12.78 -15.73
C ILE A 109 -15.10 13.12 -14.66
N ASN A 110 -15.62 14.34 -14.69
CA ASN A 110 -16.71 14.74 -13.81
C ASN A 110 -17.98 14.01 -14.25
N THR A 111 -18.52 13.18 -13.35
CA THR A 111 -19.77 12.43 -13.58
C THR A 111 -20.98 13.20 -13.06
N SER A 112 -20.78 14.11 -12.11
CA SER A 112 -21.76 15.10 -11.65
C SER A 112 -21.03 16.34 -11.10
N GLU A 113 -21.75 17.31 -10.55
CA GLU A 113 -21.16 18.48 -9.89
C GLU A 113 -20.32 18.14 -8.66
N THR A 114 -20.63 17.02 -7.99
CA THR A 114 -20.00 16.59 -6.74
C THR A 114 -19.32 15.22 -6.86
N ALA A 115 -19.27 14.63 -8.05
CA ALA A 115 -18.71 13.30 -8.27
C ALA A 115 -17.78 13.23 -9.48
N GLU A 116 -16.67 12.53 -9.30
CA GLU A 116 -15.58 12.46 -10.26
C GLU A 116 -15.06 11.03 -10.36
N LEU A 117 -14.84 10.58 -11.59
CA LEU A 117 -14.24 9.30 -11.90
C LEU A 117 -12.86 9.53 -12.49
N ARG A 118 -11.83 8.97 -11.86
CA ARG A 118 -10.43 9.07 -12.26
C ARG A 118 -9.91 7.75 -12.76
N PHE A 119 -9.11 7.82 -13.82
CA PHE A 119 -8.33 6.72 -14.37
C PHE A 119 -6.86 7.03 -14.20
N GLY A 120 -6.10 6.11 -13.63
CA GLY A 120 -4.69 6.29 -13.30
C GLY A 120 -3.81 5.28 -13.99
N LEU A 121 -2.65 5.73 -14.44
CA LEU A 121 -1.55 4.92 -14.92
C LEU A 121 -0.34 5.14 -14.01
N LYS A 122 0.39 4.06 -13.74
CA LYS A 122 1.62 4.05 -12.96
C LYS A 122 2.74 3.53 -13.85
N ALA A 123 3.89 4.20 -13.82
CA ALA A 123 5.11 3.72 -14.43
C ALA A 123 6.28 4.03 -13.52
N GLY A 124 7.22 3.08 -13.39
CA GLY A 124 8.34 3.25 -12.50
C GLY A 124 9.37 2.15 -12.63
N VAL A 125 10.27 2.13 -11.66
CA VAL A 125 11.30 1.11 -11.52
C VAL A 125 11.38 0.68 -10.07
N ASP A 126 11.63 -0.61 -9.90
CA ASP A 126 11.98 -1.23 -8.66
C ASP A 126 13.46 -1.63 -8.70
N LEU A 127 14.16 -1.42 -7.59
CA LEU A 127 15.58 -1.73 -7.42
C LEU A 127 15.70 -2.66 -6.22
N LEU A 128 16.09 -3.90 -6.49
CA LEU A 128 16.32 -4.90 -5.45
C LEU A 128 17.81 -5.08 -5.19
N ASP A 129 18.19 -4.89 -3.93
CA ASP A 129 19.50 -5.23 -3.38
C ASP A 129 19.33 -6.33 -2.33
N VAL A 130 20.14 -7.39 -2.39
CA VAL A 130 20.14 -8.47 -1.38
C VAL A 130 21.56 -8.80 -0.98
N ASP A 131 21.87 -8.56 0.29
CA ASP A 131 23.17 -8.86 0.88
C ASP A 131 23.16 -10.21 1.59
N PHE A 132 23.57 -11.26 0.89
CA PHE A 132 23.60 -12.62 1.41
C PHE A 132 24.63 -12.81 2.52
N THR A 133 25.61 -11.91 2.69
CA THR A 133 26.58 -11.99 3.79
C THR A 133 25.94 -11.81 5.17
N LYS A 134 24.75 -11.21 5.22
CA LYS A 134 23.95 -11.04 6.45
C LYS A 134 23.12 -12.28 6.80
N LEU A 135 23.08 -13.29 5.93
CA LEU A 135 22.36 -14.53 6.19
C LEU A 135 23.19 -15.48 7.02
N ASN A 136 22.53 -16.22 7.92
CA ASN A 136 23.13 -17.40 8.54
C ASN A 136 23.00 -18.60 7.58
N ILE A 137 23.97 -18.74 6.67
CA ILE A 137 23.94 -19.74 5.61
C ILE A 137 24.41 -21.09 6.17
N PHE A 138 23.59 -22.14 6.00
CA PHE A 138 23.92 -23.49 6.46
C PHE A 138 25.09 -24.11 5.68
N ASP A 139 25.14 -23.88 4.36
CA ASP A 139 26.25 -24.28 3.50
C ASP A 139 26.87 -23.04 2.84
N ASN A 140 28.01 -22.59 3.39
CA ASN A 140 28.75 -21.44 2.86
C ASN A 140 29.31 -21.67 1.44
N ASN A 141 29.24 -22.90 0.90
CA ASN A 141 29.62 -23.20 -0.48
C ASN A 141 28.43 -23.25 -1.43
N ASP A 142 27.19 -23.00 -0.98
CA ASP A 142 26.03 -22.99 -1.87
C ASP A 142 26.17 -21.87 -2.92
N PRO A 143 26.30 -22.21 -4.23
CA PRO A 143 26.56 -21.23 -5.28
C PRO A 143 25.47 -20.17 -5.43
N ARG A 144 24.26 -20.39 -4.88
CA ARG A 144 23.15 -19.43 -4.92
C ARG A 144 23.34 -18.23 -4.00
N PHE A 145 24.15 -18.37 -2.96
CA PHE A 145 24.40 -17.32 -1.97
C PHE A 145 25.83 -16.74 -2.07
N GLN A 146 26.59 -17.13 -3.10
CA GLN A 146 27.97 -16.67 -3.28
C GLN A 146 28.08 -15.25 -3.85
N ASN A 147 27.05 -14.78 -4.57
CA ASN A 147 27.03 -13.44 -5.16
C ASN A 147 25.82 -12.68 -4.66
N ASN A 148 26.04 -11.52 -4.04
CA ASN A 148 24.97 -10.60 -3.68
C ASN A 148 24.19 -10.16 -4.93
N ILE A 149 22.93 -9.80 -4.72
CA ILE A 149 22.14 -9.14 -5.76
C ILE A 149 22.36 -7.64 -5.55
N ASP A 150 23.01 -7.00 -6.52
CA ASP A 150 23.27 -5.56 -6.48
C ASP A 150 22.44 -4.85 -7.57
N ASN A 151 21.56 -3.95 -7.15
CA ASN A 151 20.75 -3.05 -7.96
C ASN A 151 20.01 -3.74 -9.12
N LYS A 152 19.33 -4.87 -8.84
CA LYS A 152 18.51 -5.55 -9.85
C LYS A 152 17.33 -4.64 -10.19
N LEU A 153 17.42 -4.00 -11.36
CA LEU A 153 16.39 -3.10 -11.85
C LEU A 153 15.24 -3.89 -12.49
N GLN A 154 14.02 -3.58 -12.07
CA GLN A 154 12.79 -4.16 -12.58
C GLN A 154 11.83 -3.04 -12.98
N PRO A 155 11.33 -3.02 -14.22
CA PRO A 155 10.30 -2.05 -14.60
C PRO A 155 9.00 -2.35 -13.86
N GLN A 156 8.27 -1.29 -13.53
CA GLN A 156 6.93 -1.36 -12.93
C GLN A 156 5.93 -0.60 -13.80
N ILE A 157 4.79 -1.24 -14.09
CA ILE A 157 3.67 -0.62 -14.81
C ILE A 157 2.40 -1.01 -14.08
N GLY A 158 1.52 -0.05 -13.80
CA GLY A 158 0.27 -0.28 -13.09
C GLY A 158 -0.86 0.59 -13.60
N ALA A 159 -2.07 0.29 -13.15
CA ALA A 159 -3.24 1.11 -13.42
C ALA A 159 -4.23 1.08 -12.27
N GLY A 160 -5.13 2.05 -12.25
CA GLY A 160 -6.20 2.12 -11.27
C GLY A 160 -7.38 2.94 -11.75
N VAL A 161 -8.50 2.75 -11.08
CA VAL A 161 -9.70 3.57 -11.18
C VAL A 161 -10.03 4.06 -9.78
N TYR A 162 -10.44 5.32 -9.68
CA TYR A 162 -10.80 5.94 -8.41
C TYR A 162 -12.02 6.82 -8.61
N TYR A 163 -13.10 6.51 -7.89
CA TYR A 163 -14.32 7.28 -7.87
C TYR A 163 -14.41 8.01 -6.53
N ASN A 164 -14.70 9.30 -6.56
CA ASN A 164 -14.85 10.11 -5.36
C ASN A 164 -16.00 11.10 -5.49
N THR A 165 -16.62 11.36 -4.36
CA THR A 165 -17.55 12.46 -4.13
C THR A 165 -17.08 13.29 -2.94
N ASP A 166 -17.87 14.28 -2.52
CA ASP A 166 -17.57 15.08 -1.31
C ASP A 166 -17.47 14.23 -0.03
N LYS A 167 -18.15 13.07 0.01
CA LYS A 167 -18.25 12.22 1.21
C LYS A 167 -17.81 10.78 1.01
N PHE A 168 -17.79 10.27 -0.22
CA PHE A 168 -17.50 8.87 -0.49
C PHE A 168 -16.29 8.74 -1.41
N TYR A 169 -15.52 7.68 -1.24
CA TYR A 169 -14.59 7.25 -2.25
C TYR A 169 -14.54 5.73 -2.36
N ALA A 170 -14.23 5.27 -3.56
CA ALA A 170 -13.90 3.88 -3.84
C ALA A 170 -12.86 3.81 -4.95
N GLY A 171 -11.96 2.83 -4.88
CA GLY A 171 -10.93 2.64 -5.88
C GLY A 171 -10.57 1.18 -6.05
N LEU A 172 -10.18 0.84 -7.27
CA LEU A 172 -9.65 -0.47 -7.63
C LEU A 172 -8.35 -0.25 -8.40
N SER A 173 -7.30 -0.97 -8.05
CA SER A 173 -6.00 -0.80 -8.70
C SER A 173 -5.18 -2.08 -8.73
N VAL A 174 -4.27 -2.10 -9.70
CA VAL A 174 -3.17 -3.05 -9.81
C VAL A 174 -1.91 -2.21 -10.01
N PRO A 175 -1.15 -1.90 -8.93
CA PRO A 175 0.03 -1.04 -8.98
C PRO A 175 1.19 -1.60 -9.78
N ASN A 176 1.29 -2.93 -9.87
CA ASN A 176 2.29 -3.60 -10.67
C ASN A 176 1.66 -4.77 -11.45
N PHE A 177 1.67 -4.66 -12.78
CA PHE A 177 1.26 -5.70 -13.71
C PHE A 177 2.38 -6.70 -14.01
N LEU A 178 3.63 -6.32 -13.74
CA LEU A 178 4.79 -7.06 -14.17
C LEU A 178 5.15 -8.10 -13.12
N THR A 179 5.01 -9.37 -13.49
CA THR A 179 5.38 -10.51 -12.67
C THR A 179 6.88 -10.74 -12.80
N THR A 180 7.66 -10.39 -11.80
CA THR A 180 9.10 -10.63 -11.85
C THR A 180 9.44 -11.98 -11.22
N LYS A 181 10.23 -12.79 -11.94
CA LYS A 181 10.83 -14.00 -11.37
C LYS A 181 12.07 -13.59 -10.59
N HIS A 182 12.01 -13.72 -9.28
CA HIS A 182 13.12 -13.33 -8.42
C HIS A 182 14.28 -14.34 -8.51
N TYR A 183 13.98 -15.61 -8.81
CA TYR A 183 14.94 -16.68 -9.02
C TYR A 183 14.82 -17.20 -10.44
N ASP A 184 15.72 -16.76 -11.33
CA ASP A 184 15.83 -17.33 -12.67
C ASP A 184 16.76 -18.55 -12.58
N GLU A 185 16.18 -19.74 -12.66
CA GLU A 185 16.89 -21.02 -12.73
C GLU A 185 17.46 -21.26 -14.15
N SER A 186 17.82 -20.20 -14.87
CA SER A 186 18.32 -20.30 -16.24
C SER A 186 19.81 -20.66 -16.25
N ASN A 187 20.16 -21.83 -15.73
CA ASN A 187 21.38 -22.58 -16.12
C ASN A 187 21.47 -24.03 -15.61
N ILE A 188 20.38 -24.71 -15.23
CA ILE A 188 20.44 -26.15 -14.93
C ILE A 188 19.36 -26.90 -15.73
N ASN A 189 19.83 -27.78 -16.61
CA ASN A 189 19.06 -28.66 -17.49
C ASN A 189 18.23 -29.73 -16.73
N ASN A 190 17.30 -29.33 -15.84
CA ASN A 190 16.32 -30.24 -15.26
C ASN A 190 14.98 -29.55 -15.09
N LEU A 191 14.12 -29.75 -16.08
CA LEU A 191 12.67 -29.59 -15.97
C LEU A 191 12.20 -30.60 -14.91
N ASP A 192 11.80 -30.15 -13.72
CA ASP A 192 10.62 -30.70 -13.01
C ASP A 192 10.38 -30.12 -11.60
N ASN A 193 11.27 -29.33 -10.98
CA ASN A 193 11.02 -28.82 -9.61
C ASN A 193 11.59 -27.41 -9.31
N ALA A 194 11.29 -26.43 -10.16
CA ALA A 194 11.62 -25.03 -9.86
C ALA A 194 10.56 -24.42 -8.93
N THR A 195 10.85 -24.26 -7.64
CA THR A 195 10.03 -23.44 -6.72
C THR A 195 10.18 -21.98 -7.10
N VAL A 196 9.36 -21.52 -8.04
CA VAL A 196 9.40 -20.17 -8.61
C VAL A 196 8.71 -19.19 -7.65
N ALA A 197 9.49 -18.33 -6.99
CA ALA A 197 8.98 -17.09 -6.42
C ALA A 197 8.78 -16.08 -7.56
N ALA A 198 7.59 -16.11 -8.15
CA ALA A 198 7.10 -15.11 -9.08
C ALA A 198 6.33 -14.06 -8.28
N GLU A 199 6.69 -12.78 -8.42
CA GLU A 199 5.92 -11.65 -7.91
C GLU A 199 4.54 -11.66 -8.60
N ARG A 200 3.46 -11.85 -7.85
CA ARG A 200 2.11 -12.01 -8.43
C ARG A 200 1.36 -10.68 -8.43
N LEU A 201 0.38 -10.56 -9.33
CA LEU A 201 -0.47 -9.37 -9.40
C LEU A 201 -1.13 -9.08 -8.05
N HIS A 202 -0.87 -7.88 -7.54
CA HIS A 202 -1.48 -7.34 -6.33
C HIS A 202 -2.70 -6.51 -6.71
N TYR A 203 -3.88 -7.03 -6.38
CA TYR A 203 -5.14 -6.31 -6.56
C TYR A 203 -5.49 -5.57 -5.28
N PHE A 204 -5.77 -4.28 -5.39
CA PHE A 204 -6.16 -3.45 -4.27
C PHE A 204 -7.55 -2.88 -4.49
N LEU A 205 -8.40 -3.02 -3.48
CA LEU A 205 -9.68 -2.34 -3.39
C LEU A 205 -9.68 -1.45 -2.16
N ILE A 206 -10.04 -0.19 -2.33
CA ILE A 206 -10.19 0.78 -1.24
C ILE A 206 -11.60 1.36 -1.27
N ALA A 207 -12.16 1.62 -0.10
CA ALA A 207 -13.39 2.40 0.01
C ALA A 207 -13.46 3.14 1.34
N GLY A 208 -14.20 4.24 1.38
CA GLY A 208 -14.46 4.96 2.61
C GLY A 208 -15.60 5.96 2.46
N TYR A 209 -16.17 6.35 3.60
CA TYR A 209 -17.26 7.31 3.66
C TYR A 209 -17.03 8.30 4.81
N VAL A 210 -17.51 9.53 4.69
CA VAL A 210 -17.48 10.56 5.72
C VAL A 210 -18.90 10.86 6.18
N PHE A 211 -19.20 10.48 7.42
CA PHE A 211 -20.44 10.81 8.11
C PHE A 211 -20.24 12.06 8.95
N ASP A 212 -21.02 13.11 8.73
CA ASP A 212 -21.08 14.27 9.62
C ASP A 212 -22.03 13.93 10.78
N LEU A 213 -21.47 13.59 11.95
CA LEU A 213 -22.28 13.24 13.14
C LEU A 213 -22.75 14.51 13.87
N SER A 214 -21.93 15.56 13.85
CA SER A 214 -22.25 16.91 14.31
C SER A 214 -21.35 17.93 13.59
N GLU A 215 -21.56 19.22 13.84
CA GLU A 215 -20.72 20.30 13.28
C GLU A 215 -19.22 20.12 13.60
N ASN A 216 -18.93 19.45 14.72
CA ASN A 216 -17.59 19.31 15.29
C ASN A 216 -17.08 17.86 15.27
N LEU A 217 -17.84 16.91 14.74
CA LEU A 217 -17.48 15.49 14.75
C LEU A 217 -17.83 14.82 13.43
N LYS A 218 -16.80 14.32 12.74
CA LYS A 218 -16.96 13.52 11.52
C LYS A 218 -16.46 12.10 11.78
N PHE A 219 -17.23 11.10 11.35
CA PHE A 219 -16.85 9.70 11.40
C PHE A 219 -16.46 9.20 10.01
N LYS A 220 -15.29 8.57 9.93
CA LYS A 220 -14.63 8.14 8.69
C LYS A 220 -14.29 6.65 8.76
N PRO A 221 -15.25 5.76 8.48
CA PRO A 221 -14.95 4.37 8.23
C PRO A 221 -14.26 4.23 6.86
N ALA A 222 -13.23 3.39 6.81
CA ALA A 222 -12.54 3.03 5.59
C ALA A 222 -12.17 1.55 5.58
N THR A 223 -11.95 1.03 4.38
CA THR A 223 -11.46 -0.33 4.19
C THR A 223 -10.46 -0.41 3.05
N LEU A 224 -9.54 -1.36 3.19
CA LEU A 224 -8.57 -1.76 2.18
C LEU A 224 -8.60 -3.29 2.09
N VAL A 225 -8.72 -3.81 0.88
CA VAL A 225 -8.61 -5.23 0.58
C VAL A 225 -7.43 -5.42 -0.36
N LYS A 226 -6.49 -6.29 -0.01
CA LYS A 226 -5.37 -6.70 -0.84
C LYS A 226 -5.54 -8.17 -1.18
N ALA A 227 -5.65 -8.47 -2.47
CA ALA A 227 -5.81 -9.83 -2.99
C ALA A 227 -4.64 -10.18 -3.91
N VAL A 228 -4.03 -11.33 -3.65
CA VAL A 228 -2.89 -11.85 -4.41
C VAL A 228 -3.15 -13.32 -4.68
N SER A 229 -2.98 -13.75 -5.92
CA SER A 229 -3.18 -15.16 -6.27
C SER A 229 -2.23 -16.05 -5.45
N GLY A 230 -2.74 -17.01 -4.70
CA GLY A 230 -1.91 -17.93 -3.90
C GLY A 230 -1.45 -17.41 -2.54
N SER A 231 -1.90 -16.24 -2.10
CA SER A 231 -1.77 -15.75 -0.72
C SER A 231 -3.15 -15.68 -0.05
N PRO A 232 -3.25 -15.81 1.28
CA PRO A 232 -4.45 -15.42 2.01
C PRO A 232 -4.87 -14.00 1.68
N LEU A 233 -6.19 -13.77 1.63
CA LEU A 233 -6.77 -12.44 1.46
C LEU A 233 -6.42 -11.57 2.67
N GLN A 234 -5.95 -10.35 2.42
CA GLN A 234 -5.75 -9.36 3.46
C GLN A 234 -6.88 -8.34 3.43
N TRP A 235 -7.50 -8.11 4.59
CA TRP A 235 -8.58 -7.15 4.75
C TRP A 235 -8.32 -6.26 5.96
N ASP A 236 -8.24 -4.96 5.70
CA ASP A 236 -8.04 -3.92 6.70
C ASP A 236 -9.33 -3.09 6.78
N VAL A 237 -9.82 -2.86 8.00
CA VAL A 237 -10.94 -1.97 8.28
C VAL A 237 -10.49 -0.95 9.30
N SER A 238 -10.83 0.32 9.09
CA SER A 238 -10.53 1.38 10.05
C SER A 238 -11.75 2.26 10.32
N ALA A 239 -11.78 2.82 11.52
CA ALA A 239 -12.80 3.72 12.02
C ALA A 239 -12.10 4.93 12.63
N ASN A 240 -12.21 6.09 11.99
CA ASN A 240 -11.56 7.32 12.45
C ASN A 240 -12.60 8.40 12.76
N PHE A 241 -12.39 9.12 13.85
CA PHE A 241 -13.20 10.26 14.27
C PHE A 241 -12.36 11.53 14.15
N LEU A 242 -12.81 12.46 13.31
CA LEU A 242 -12.24 13.79 13.19
C LEU A 242 -13.03 14.76 14.07
N ILE A 243 -12.37 15.31 15.08
CA ILE A 243 -12.91 16.17 16.12
C ILE A 243 -12.42 17.60 15.88
N ASN A 244 -13.34 18.56 15.80
CA ASN A 244 -13.10 19.99 15.59
C ASN A 244 -12.18 20.29 14.40
N GLU A 245 -12.18 19.42 13.38
CA GLU A 245 -11.26 19.45 12.24
C GLU A 245 -9.76 19.45 12.58
N LYS A 246 -9.41 19.16 13.84
CA LYS A 246 -8.04 19.24 14.37
C LYS A 246 -7.49 17.90 14.81
N PHE A 247 -8.28 17.11 15.51
CA PHE A 247 -7.83 15.86 16.10
C PHE A 247 -8.47 14.69 15.40
N THR A 248 -7.68 13.72 14.96
CA THR A 248 -8.16 12.44 14.47
C THR A 248 -7.84 11.38 15.51
N LEU A 249 -8.83 10.62 15.95
CA LEU A 249 -8.62 9.43 16.77
C LEU A 249 -9.31 8.27 16.10
N GLY A 250 -8.64 7.13 16.00
CA GLY A 250 -9.20 5.99 15.31
C GLY A 250 -8.65 4.66 15.80
N ALA A 251 -9.31 3.62 15.35
CA ALA A 251 -8.85 2.26 15.49
C ALA A 251 -8.90 1.57 14.13
N ALA A 252 -8.03 0.60 13.92
CA ALA A 252 -8.11 -0.28 12.78
C ALA A 252 -7.97 -1.74 13.21
N TYR A 253 -8.51 -2.63 12.39
CA TYR A 253 -8.35 -4.06 12.51
C TYR A 253 -7.93 -4.61 11.16
N ARG A 254 -6.80 -5.31 11.15
CA ARG A 254 -6.28 -6.06 10.01
C ARG A 254 -6.53 -7.52 10.28
N TRP A 255 -7.36 -8.14 9.44
CA TRP A 255 -7.77 -9.52 9.59
C TRP A 255 -6.53 -10.42 9.66
N SER A 256 -6.45 -11.19 10.77
CA SER A 256 -5.42 -12.19 11.01
C SER A 256 -4.00 -11.60 11.09
N ALA A 257 -3.88 -10.32 11.42
CA ALA A 257 -2.59 -9.67 11.59
C ALA A 257 -2.51 -8.77 12.83
N ALA A 258 -3.34 -7.73 12.94
CA ALA A 258 -3.14 -6.72 13.99
C ALA A 258 -4.40 -5.92 14.36
N PHE A 259 -4.45 -5.43 15.60
CA PHE A 259 -5.25 -4.28 16.00
C PHE A 259 -4.39 -3.03 16.02
N SER A 260 -4.94 -1.91 15.58
CA SER A 260 -4.19 -0.66 15.51
C SER A 260 -4.89 0.47 16.22
N ALA A 261 -4.12 1.30 16.91
CA ALA A 261 -4.54 2.60 17.41
C ALA A 261 -3.99 3.70 16.50
N LEU A 262 -4.83 4.67 16.17
CA LEU A 262 -4.52 5.78 15.28
C LEU A 262 -4.77 7.11 15.99
N ALA A 263 -3.81 8.02 15.89
CA ALA A 263 -3.95 9.39 16.34
C ALA A 263 -3.42 10.34 15.26
N GLY A 264 -4.06 11.48 15.09
CA GLY A 264 -3.66 12.48 14.12
C GLY A 264 -3.95 13.89 14.59
N PHE A 265 -3.14 14.82 14.15
CA PHE A 265 -3.24 16.22 14.49
C PHE A 265 -3.05 17.09 13.24
N GLN A 266 -4.07 17.87 12.92
CA GLN A 266 -4.04 18.91 11.90
C GLN A 266 -3.47 20.19 12.55
N ALA A 267 -2.14 20.34 12.49
CA ALA A 267 -1.41 21.44 13.13
C ALA A 267 -1.72 22.80 12.49
N SER A 268 -2.00 22.80 11.20
CA SER A 268 -2.51 23.94 10.42
C SER A 268 -3.34 23.40 9.27
N ASP A 269 -4.01 24.26 8.49
CA ASP A 269 -4.72 23.78 7.30
C ASP A 269 -3.80 22.97 6.38
N SER A 270 -2.53 23.37 6.26
CA SER A 270 -1.55 22.71 5.40
C SER A 270 -0.87 21.49 6.03
N ILE A 271 -0.70 21.42 7.34
CA ILE A 271 0.14 20.41 7.99
C ILE A 271 -0.70 19.41 8.79
N PHE A 272 -0.57 18.13 8.44
CA PHE A 272 -1.14 17.02 9.20
C PHE A 272 -0.03 16.08 9.67
N ILE A 273 -0.10 15.68 10.94
CA ILE A 273 0.80 14.71 11.56
C ILE A 273 -0.06 13.53 12.01
N GLY A 274 0.32 12.32 11.63
CA GLY A 274 -0.34 11.08 11.99
C GLY A 274 0.60 10.12 12.70
N PHE A 275 0.08 9.39 13.65
CA PHE A 275 0.77 8.34 14.39
C PHE A 275 -0.11 7.11 14.47
N GLY A 276 0.48 5.95 14.18
CA GLY A 276 -0.15 4.65 14.27
C GLY A 276 0.69 3.71 15.12
N TYR A 277 0.01 2.91 15.94
CA TYR A 277 0.59 1.79 16.65
C TYR A 277 -0.19 0.52 16.29
N ASP A 278 0.51 -0.50 15.80
CA ASP A 278 -0.06 -1.83 15.59
C ASP A 278 0.37 -2.76 16.70
N TYR A 279 -0.62 -3.37 17.33
CA TYR A 279 -0.47 -4.51 18.21
C TYR A 279 -0.83 -5.79 17.43
N GLN A 280 0.15 -6.68 17.30
CA GLN A 280 0.03 -7.91 16.51
C GLN A 280 -0.89 -8.90 17.24
N THR A 281 -1.67 -9.64 16.46
CA THR A 281 -2.58 -10.69 16.95
C THR A 281 -2.09 -12.10 16.61
N THR A 282 -0.94 -12.17 15.92
CA THR A 282 -0.27 -13.39 15.49
C THR A 282 0.77 -13.82 16.53
N ASP A 283 1.30 -15.04 16.41
CA ASP A 283 2.31 -15.60 17.32
C ASP A 283 3.58 -14.73 17.48
N ILE A 284 3.85 -13.82 16.54
CA ILE A 284 4.92 -12.80 16.63
C ILE A 284 4.74 -11.85 17.84
N GLU A 285 3.53 -11.67 18.35
CA GLU A 285 3.22 -10.83 19.51
C GLU A 285 4.08 -11.19 20.74
N GLN A 286 4.36 -12.48 20.97
CA GLN A 286 5.15 -12.92 22.13
C GLN A 286 6.62 -12.47 22.10
N PHE A 287 7.06 -11.95 20.96
CA PHE A 287 8.46 -11.63 20.68
C PHE A 287 8.65 -10.23 20.10
N SER A 288 7.56 -9.45 19.98
CA SER A 288 7.60 -8.09 19.44
C SER A 288 6.89 -7.08 20.34
N ASP A 289 7.45 -5.88 20.44
CA ASP A 289 6.88 -4.73 21.14
C ASP A 289 5.83 -3.95 20.32
N GLY A 290 5.48 -4.42 19.12
CA GLY A 290 4.55 -3.72 18.23
C GLY A 290 5.18 -3.20 16.93
N SER A 291 4.36 -2.55 16.12
CA SER A 291 4.83 -1.74 14.98
C SER A 291 4.43 -0.28 15.19
N TYR A 292 5.33 0.63 14.85
CA TYR A 292 5.09 2.07 14.93
C TYR A 292 5.10 2.69 13.55
N GLU A 293 4.25 3.68 13.36
CA GLU A 293 4.13 4.40 12.10
C GLU A 293 3.95 5.89 12.37
N ILE A 294 4.76 6.72 11.74
CA ILE A 294 4.63 8.17 11.78
C ILE A 294 4.45 8.68 10.35
N MET A 295 3.57 9.66 10.20
CA MET A 295 3.28 10.27 8.92
C MET A 295 3.19 11.78 9.05
N LEU A 296 3.74 12.46 8.06
CA LEU A 296 3.62 13.89 7.86
C LEU A 296 3.02 14.14 6.49
N ARG A 297 1.99 14.99 6.43
CA ARG A 297 1.45 15.49 5.17
C ARG A 297 1.51 17.01 5.16
N PHE A 298 1.93 17.57 4.03
CA PHE A 298 2.01 18.99 3.80
C PHE A 298 1.33 19.38 2.49
N ASP A 299 0.28 20.19 2.56
CA ASP A 299 -0.51 20.64 1.41
C ASP A 299 -0.25 22.13 1.14
N ILE A 300 0.14 22.48 -0.09
CA ILE A 300 0.38 23.85 -0.57
C ILE A 300 -0.51 24.12 -1.79
N PHE A 301 -0.82 25.39 -2.05
CA PHE A 301 -1.65 25.83 -3.18
C PHE A 301 -3.02 25.14 -3.21
N LYS A 302 -3.64 25.04 -2.04
CA LYS A 302 -5.01 24.52 -1.92
C LYS A 302 -5.97 25.38 -2.72
N LYS A 303 -6.88 24.75 -3.45
CA LYS A 303 -8.05 25.45 -3.98
C LYS A 303 -8.77 26.16 -2.83
N PRO A 304 -9.13 27.44 -2.96
CA PRO A 304 -10.15 28.01 -2.09
C PRO A 304 -11.43 27.19 -2.27
N GLU A 305 -12.18 26.94 -1.20
CA GLU A 305 -13.53 26.39 -1.30
C GLU A 305 -14.27 27.16 -2.39
N ARG A 306 -14.90 26.45 -3.33
CA ARG A 306 -15.78 27.07 -4.33
C ARG A 306 -16.96 27.66 -3.58
N VAL A 307 -16.81 28.88 -3.09
CA VAL A 307 -17.95 29.73 -2.71
C VAL A 307 -18.61 30.09 -4.03
N LEU A 308 -19.55 29.26 -4.46
CA LEU A 308 -20.52 29.61 -5.50
C LEU A 308 -21.28 30.83 -4.98
N THR A 309 -20.75 32.02 -5.26
CA THR A 309 -21.56 33.23 -5.19
C THR A 309 -22.36 33.26 -6.48
N PRO A 310 -23.70 33.10 -6.45
CA PRO A 310 -24.50 33.28 -7.64
C PRO A 310 -24.46 34.77 -7.98
N ARG A 311 -23.55 35.17 -8.87
CA ARG A 311 -23.64 36.47 -9.52
C ARG A 311 -24.45 36.27 -10.79
N PHE A 312 -25.67 36.77 -10.75
CA PHE A 312 -26.45 37.17 -11.92
C PHE A 312 -25.54 37.67 -13.03
N PHE A 313 -25.50 36.98 -14.17
CA PHE A 313 -25.65 37.49 -15.55
C PHE A 313 -25.88 36.29 -16.48
#